data_AF-A0A232EYQ8-F1
#
_entry.id   AF-A0A232EYQ8-F1
#
_cell.length_a   1.000
_cell.length_b   1.000
_cell.length_c   1.000
_cell.angle_alpha   90.00
_cell.angle_beta   90.00
_cell.angle_gamma   90.00
#
_symmetry.space_group_name_H-M   'P 1'
#
loop_
_entity.id
_entity.type
_entity.pdbx_description
1 polymer ?
#
loop_
_entity_poly.entity_id
_entity_poly.type
_entity_poly.pdbx_seq_one_letter_code
_entity_poly.pdbx_strand_id
1 'polypeptide(L)'
;MAHWFHRNVLKATTNHKFELKHSDPTDATKKLCSDLKTCRNRLLELIKNPNNTSTSVEPAFVAYLSLLYGFMWEVDAEQVGRPNPSKLRNAFVFKWTHTLLGPGTISFADSIYEAANMSMNLGLWFMKHAAMIAAKEDITMNEAKEVHSMLRRAAGVFTFVQTEFLPQLSNPPPLGSDLDPRVINAYVNQCTAEAQEVTVARAVELKHNASLISALANETSKLFLDAANTLRSFKPEISGQWIKYLELKSMFYQSYAYNYCGENLLAMDKCGEAIRALKESEACLVKAKNFCQEYGKTHGPAPRVKPDQHTVFKRLAPLVKRTLDKCERENGLIYHDSVPDEVPALDTKATYGLVSPIDFQMPAHHSLWNLGIYKALTGVVAPQVSKEQDLPPVKEEAIPQSNKEPKNESGCTLHPDVAVRLKPPVTSCVFRAVVQPPVTLFMGLDKYENEDLIKWGWPEDVWFHVDKFSSAHVYLRLQYGQTIDDIPGSVLEDAAQLVKANSIEGNKMNDVDVVYTMWSNLKKTQGMDVGQVGFHKEREVRKIHVAKRLNTVINRLNKTKRSAEVNFRAEREQRDRSEREDKKKLLRDQKEKEKAEEKRRQEEAEMRSYNSLFSSSSMTSNTENTGYDSDDFM
;
A
#
# COMPACT_ATOMS: atom_id res chain seq x y z
N MET A 1 3.88 13.55 -3.72
CA MET A 1 3.07 12.67 -4.59
C MET A 1 2.11 13.52 -5.44
N ALA A 2 2.55 14.11 -6.56
CA ALA A 2 1.60 14.86 -7.39
C ALA A 2 0.80 13.86 -8.24
N HIS A 3 -0.45 13.56 -7.91
CA HIS A 3 -1.29 12.71 -8.77
C HIS A 3 -2.12 13.58 -9.71
N TRP A 4 -2.08 13.27 -11.00
CA TRP A 4 -2.98 13.91 -11.96
C TRP A 4 -4.26 13.08 -12.10
N PHE A 5 -5.40 13.73 -11.84
CA PHE A 5 -6.71 13.15 -11.97
C PHE A 5 -7.60 13.94 -12.94
N HIS A 6 -8.17 13.25 -13.92
CA HIS A 6 -9.15 13.84 -14.83
C HIS A 6 -10.48 14.03 -14.11
N ARG A 7 -11.13 15.18 -14.33
CA ARG A 7 -12.43 15.51 -13.73
C ARG A 7 -13.36 16.03 -14.80
N ASN A 8 -14.51 15.39 -14.92
CA ASN A 8 -15.65 15.94 -15.64
C ASN A 8 -16.22 17.15 -14.88
N VAL A 9 -17.01 17.97 -15.57
CA VAL A 9 -17.67 19.16 -14.99
C VAL A 9 -18.75 18.76 -13.99
N LEU A 10 -19.04 19.63 -13.01
CA LEU A 10 -20.22 19.46 -12.15
C LEU A 10 -21.52 19.59 -12.96
N LYS A 11 -22.54 18.84 -12.54
CA LYS A 11 -23.87 18.91 -13.14
C LYS A 11 -24.54 20.21 -12.71
N ALA A 12 -25.14 20.93 -13.65
CA ALA A 12 -25.95 22.10 -13.40
C ALA A 12 -27.42 21.72 -13.23
N THR A 13 -28.15 22.50 -12.45
CA THR A 13 -29.58 22.34 -12.24
C THR A 13 -30.27 23.69 -12.15
N THR A 14 -31.55 23.75 -12.48
CA THR A 14 -32.35 24.96 -12.32
C THR A 14 -32.58 25.30 -10.84
N ASN A 15 -32.75 26.59 -10.54
CA ASN A 15 -33.25 27.02 -9.24
C ASN A 15 -34.68 26.53 -9.05
N HIS A 16 -34.94 25.87 -7.92
CA HIS A 16 -36.23 25.31 -7.60
C HIS A 16 -36.88 26.08 -6.43
N LYS A 17 -38.14 26.52 -6.59
CA LYS A 17 -38.83 27.34 -5.57
C LYS A 17 -39.48 26.52 -4.46
N PHE A 18 -39.75 25.24 -4.71
CA PHE A 18 -40.43 24.31 -3.78
C PHE A 18 -41.81 24.79 -3.33
N GLU A 19 -42.57 25.42 -4.23
CA GLU A 19 -43.93 25.88 -3.98
C GLU A 19 -44.92 24.76 -4.32
N LEU A 20 -45.67 24.28 -3.32
CA LEU A 20 -46.73 23.28 -3.50
C LEU A 20 -48.09 23.99 -3.66
N LYS A 21 -48.81 23.65 -4.73
CA LYS A 21 -50.21 24.07 -4.91
C LYS A 21 -51.13 23.12 -4.15
N HIS A 22 -51.33 23.36 -2.87
CA HIS A 22 -52.31 22.63 -2.02
C HIS A 22 -53.35 23.57 -1.43
N SER A 23 -54.51 22.99 -1.09
CA SER A 23 -55.72 23.69 -0.65
C SER A 23 -55.64 24.30 0.74
N ASP A 24 -54.74 23.86 1.63
CA ASP A 24 -54.64 24.37 3.00
C ASP A 24 -53.18 24.49 3.51
N PRO A 25 -52.49 25.62 3.23
CA PRO A 25 -51.09 25.83 3.60
C PRO A 25 -50.88 26.16 5.08
N THR A 26 -50.47 25.18 5.88
CA THR A 26 -50.04 25.39 7.29
C THR A 26 -48.66 26.06 7.38
N ASP A 27 -48.34 26.70 8.51
CA ASP A 27 -47.01 27.29 8.73
C ASP A 27 -45.90 26.22 8.78
N ALA A 28 -46.24 25.00 9.21
CA ALA A 28 -45.31 23.88 9.20
C ALA A 28 -44.97 23.40 7.77
N THR A 29 -45.94 23.31 6.86
CA THR A 29 -45.69 22.93 5.46
C THR A 29 -44.93 24.03 4.71
N LYS A 30 -45.24 25.31 4.98
CA LYS A 30 -44.45 26.44 4.44
C LYS A 30 -43.00 26.41 4.93
N LYS A 31 -42.78 26.15 6.21
CA LYS A 31 -41.44 26.02 6.79
C LYS A 31 -40.66 24.88 6.15
N LEU A 32 -41.27 23.70 6.00
CA LEU A 32 -40.65 22.55 5.34
C LEU A 32 -40.15 22.89 3.92
N CYS A 33 -41.02 23.50 3.09
CA CYS A 33 -40.65 23.92 1.74
C CYS A 33 -39.55 24.99 1.72
N SER A 34 -39.61 25.95 2.65
CA SER A 34 -38.60 27.01 2.81
C SER A 34 -37.24 26.43 3.21
N ASP A 35 -37.21 25.53 4.18
CA ASP A 35 -36.00 24.88 4.67
C ASP A 35 -35.41 23.97 3.58
N LEU A 36 -36.24 23.21 2.84
CA LEU A 36 -35.81 22.40 1.71
C LEU A 36 -35.13 23.25 0.62
N LYS A 37 -35.74 24.39 0.25
CA LYS A 37 -35.16 25.35 -0.69
C LYS A 37 -33.82 25.89 -0.22
N THR A 38 -33.75 26.30 1.05
CA THR A 38 -32.55 26.90 1.64
C THR A 38 -31.41 25.89 1.73
N CYS A 39 -31.70 24.67 2.19
CA CYS A 39 -30.72 23.57 2.25
C CYS A 39 -30.21 23.20 0.86
N ARG A 40 -31.09 23.09 -0.15
CA ARG A 40 -30.67 22.81 -1.53
C ARG A 40 -29.71 23.86 -2.06
N ASN A 41 -30.07 25.14 -1.92
CA ASN A 41 -29.25 26.24 -2.42
C ASN A 41 -27.90 26.29 -1.69
N ARG A 42 -27.91 26.12 -0.36
CA ARG A 42 -26.68 26.06 0.45
C ARG A 42 -25.75 24.94 -0.04
N LEU A 43 -26.28 23.74 -0.26
CA LEU A 43 -25.51 22.62 -0.78
C LEU A 43 -24.93 22.93 -2.17
N LEU A 44 -25.76 23.43 -3.09
CA LEU A 44 -25.34 23.79 -4.45
C LEU A 44 -24.27 24.88 -4.47
N GLU A 45 -24.26 25.82 -3.53
CA GLU A 45 -23.18 26.80 -3.38
C GLU A 45 -21.90 26.17 -2.83
N LEU A 46 -22.02 25.31 -1.81
CA LEU A 46 -20.86 24.66 -1.18
C LEU A 46 -20.09 23.76 -2.15
N ILE A 47 -20.79 23.01 -3.00
CA ILE A 47 -20.14 22.07 -3.94
C ILE A 47 -19.39 22.76 -5.09
N LYS A 48 -19.59 24.06 -5.33
CA LYS A 48 -18.84 24.81 -6.36
C LYS A 48 -17.38 25.02 -5.99
N ASN A 49 -17.10 25.06 -4.70
CA ASN A 49 -15.76 25.28 -4.17
C ASN A 49 -15.17 23.95 -3.68
N PRO A 50 -14.16 23.38 -4.37
CA PRO A 50 -13.49 22.17 -3.92
C PRO A 50 -12.60 22.39 -2.70
N ASN A 51 -12.36 23.62 -2.23
CA ASN A 51 -11.63 23.92 -0.99
C ASN A 51 -12.49 23.77 0.26
N ASN A 52 -13.81 23.69 0.13
CA ASN A 52 -14.67 23.38 1.26
C ASN A 52 -14.30 22.01 1.84
N THR A 53 -14.53 21.82 3.14
CA THR A 53 -14.18 20.55 3.81
C THR A 53 -15.38 19.61 3.82
N SER A 54 -15.10 18.30 3.88
CA SER A 54 -16.13 17.26 4.00
C SER A 54 -17.08 17.52 5.19
N THR A 55 -16.53 18.04 6.30
CA THR A 55 -17.28 18.43 7.50
C THR A 55 -18.32 19.53 7.29
N SER A 56 -18.25 20.28 6.18
CA SER A 56 -19.21 21.33 5.83
C SER A 56 -20.21 20.89 4.77
N VAL A 57 -19.76 20.12 3.79
CA VAL A 57 -20.57 19.69 2.64
C VAL A 57 -21.47 18.52 3.01
N GLU A 58 -20.97 17.53 3.73
CA GLU A 58 -21.76 16.35 4.08
C GLU A 58 -22.94 16.66 4.99
N PRO A 59 -22.81 17.48 6.07
CA PRO A 59 -23.98 17.84 6.86
C PRO A 59 -25.03 18.62 6.06
N ALA A 60 -24.60 19.48 5.11
CA ALA A 60 -25.52 20.19 4.23
C ALA A 60 -26.27 19.22 3.29
N PHE A 61 -25.57 18.20 2.79
CA PHE A 61 -26.16 17.14 1.97
C PHE A 61 -27.13 16.26 2.75
N VAL A 62 -26.74 15.81 3.95
CA VAL A 62 -27.59 15.02 4.85
C VAL A 62 -28.84 15.81 5.24
N ALA A 63 -28.70 17.10 5.59
CA ALA A 63 -29.84 17.96 5.88
C ALA A 63 -30.81 18.04 4.69
N TYR A 64 -30.28 18.25 3.47
CA TYR A 64 -31.11 18.28 2.26
C TYR A 64 -31.84 16.96 2.01
N LEU A 65 -31.13 15.82 2.04
CA LEU A 65 -31.74 14.50 1.82
C LEU A 65 -32.78 14.15 2.90
N SER A 66 -32.52 14.49 4.17
CA SER A 66 -33.47 14.25 5.27
C SER A 66 -34.78 15.02 5.08
N LEU A 67 -34.72 16.23 4.50
CA LEU A 67 -35.91 17.04 4.16
C LEU A 67 -36.59 16.53 2.89
N LEU A 68 -35.82 16.04 1.90
CA LEU A 68 -36.36 15.44 0.68
C LEU A 68 -37.01 14.07 0.92
N TYR A 69 -36.66 13.39 2.03
CA TYR A 69 -37.10 12.03 2.35
C TYR A 69 -38.61 11.81 2.19
N GLY A 70 -39.47 12.67 2.77
CA GLY A 70 -40.93 12.50 2.69
C GLY A 70 -41.51 12.69 1.29
N PHE A 71 -40.74 13.28 0.37
CA PHE A 71 -41.07 13.29 -1.06
C PHE A 71 -40.65 12.00 -1.75
N MET A 72 -39.70 11.24 -1.23
CA MET A 72 -39.24 9.98 -1.82
C MET A 72 -40.02 8.78 -1.29
N TRP A 73 -40.21 8.71 0.02
CA TRP A 73 -40.80 7.59 0.71
C TRP A 73 -41.86 8.01 1.74
N GLU A 74 -42.76 7.09 2.07
CA GLU A 74 -43.77 7.31 3.10
C GLU A 74 -43.12 7.48 4.49
N VAL A 75 -43.69 8.39 5.28
CA VAL A 75 -43.25 8.66 6.65
C VAL A 75 -44.19 7.90 7.59
N ASP A 76 -43.87 6.63 7.86
CA ASP A 76 -44.61 5.78 8.80
C ASP A 76 -43.67 5.30 9.93
N ALA A 77 -44.19 5.24 11.15
CA ALA A 77 -43.44 4.84 12.34
C ALA A 77 -43.32 3.32 12.51
N GLU A 78 -44.16 2.54 11.81
CA GLU A 78 -44.36 1.11 12.08
C GLU A 78 -43.88 0.18 10.94
N GLN A 79 -43.25 0.71 9.89
CA GLN A 79 -42.84 -0.11 8.74
C GLN A 79 -41.54 -0.88 8.99
N VAL A 80 -41.64 -2.22 9.01
CA VAL A 80 -40.50 -3.14 8.99
C VAL A 80 -40.18 -3.50 7.54
N GLY A 81 -39.13 -2.92 6.96
CA GLY A 81 -38.69 -3.20 5.58
C GLY A 81 -38.34 -1.96 4.78
N ARG A 82 -38.26 -2.09 3.44
CA ARG A 82 -38.00 -0.96 2.54
C ARG A 82 -39.21 -0.01 2.54
N PRO A 83 -39.03 1.30 2.75
CA PRO A 83 -40.14 2.25 2.77
C PRO A 83 -40.92 2.25 1.45
N ASN A 84 -42.26 2.34 1.53
CA ASN A 84 -43.10 2.51 0.35
C ASN A 84 -42.76 3.81 -0.39
N PRO A 85 -42.89 3.87 -1.73
CA PRO A 85 -42.78 5.11 -2.48
C PRO A 85 -43.80 6.15 -2.02
N SER A 86 -43.35 7.40 -1.83
CA SER A 86 -44.20 8.50 -1.40
C SER A 86 -45.25 8.88 -2.45
N LYS A 87 -46.44 9.25 -2.00
CA LYS A 87 -47.48 9.86 -2.85
C LYS A 87 -47.07 11.25 -3.36
N LEU A 88 -46.05 11.85 -2.76
CA LEU A 88 -45.49 13.16 -3.13
C LEU A 88 -44.32 13.05 -4.10
N ARG A 89 -43.95 11.84 -4.53
CA ARG A 89 -42.78 11.59 -5.38
C ARG A 89 -42.69 12.46 -6.62
N ASN A 90 -43.84 12.69 -7.26
CA ASN A 90 -43.94 13.45 -8.50
C ASN A 90 -44.41 14.90 -8.28
N ALA A 91 -44.32 15.41 -7.06
CA ALA A 91 -44.78 16.76 -6.70
C ALA A 91 -43.94 17.88 -7.35
N PHE A 92 -42.71 17.57 -7.79
CA PHE A 92 -41.78 18.53 -8.36
C PHE A 92 -41.13 17.99 -9.64
N VAL A 93 -40.81 18.91 -10.56
CA VAL A 93 -40.04 18.62 -11.78
C VAL A 93 -38.64 19.14 -11.59
N PHE A 94 -37.66 18.25 -11.72
CA PHE A 94 -36.25 18.58 -11.57
C PHE A 94 -35.55 18.51 -12.92
N LYS A 95 -34.70 19.50 -13.20
CA LYS A 95 -33.93 19.60 -14.43
C LYS A 95 -32.44 19.52 -14.13
N TRP A 96 -31.72 18.64 -14.81
CA TRP A 96 -30.30 18.44 -14.63
C TRP A 96 -29.57 18.36 -15.96
N THR A 97 -28.37 18.94 -16.03
CA THR A 97 -27.41 18.60 -17.07
C THR A 97 -26.66 17.33 -16.70
N HIS A 98 -25.99 16.72 -17.67
CA HIS A 98 -25.20 15.51 -17.46
C HIS A 98 -23.75 15.68 -17.90
N THR A 99 -22.83 15.04 -17.18
CA THR A 99 -21.38 15.32 -17.33
C THR A 99 -20.85 15.06 -18.74
N LEU A 100 -21.47 14.13 -19.47
CA LEU A 100 -21.08 13.76 -20.82
C LEU A 100 -22.01 14.32 -21.93
N LEU A 101 -23.21 14.79 -21.59
CA LEU A 101 -24.23 15.19 -22.58
C LEU A 101 -24.26 16.70 -22.86
N GLY A 102 -23.32 17.46 -22.31
CA GLY A 102 -23.20 18.89 -22.55
C GLY A 102 -24.22 19.73 -21.74
N PRO A 103 -24.59 20.93 -22.24
CA PRO A 103 -25.35 21.91 -21.48
C PRO A 103 -26.87 21.64 -21.45
N GLY A 104 -27.38 20.74 -22.29
CA GLY A 104 -28.81 20.45 -22.40
C GLY A 104 -29.35 19.79 -21.13
N THR A 105 -30.50 20.27 -20.66
CA THR A 105 -31.18 19.66 -19.51
C THR A 105 -31.99 18.43 -19.89
N ILE A 106 -32.12 17.53 -18.92
CA ILE A 106 -33.07 16.44 -18.90
C ILE A 106 -33.94 16.63 -17.65
N SER A 107 -35.25 16.50 -17.82
CA SER A 107 -36.20 16.75 -16.75
C SER A 107 -37.11 15.57 -16.45
N PHE A 108 -37.33 15.32 -15.16
CA PHE A 108 -38.28 14.33 -14.67
C PHE A 108 -39.05 14.85 -13.46
N ALA A 109 -40.33 14.48 -13.39
CA ALA A 109 -41.18 14.70 -12.24
C ALA A 109 -40.98 13.58 -11.20
N ASP A 110 -39.80 13.50 -10.59
CA ASP A 110 -39.43 12.41 -9.68
C ASP A 110 -38.41 12.86 -8.63
N SER A 111 -38.77 12.76 -7.35
CA SER A 111 -37.90 13.15 -6.23
C SER A 111 -36.73 12.17 -6.02
N ILE A 112 -36.85 10.90 -6.45
CA ILE A 112 -35.72 9.96 -6.48
C ILE A 112 -34.71 10.39 -7.54
N TYR A 113 -35.18 10.91 -8.68
CA TYR A 113 -34.30 11.46 -9.72
C TYR A 113 -33.51 12.67 -9.20
N GLU A 114 -34.13 13.58 -8.44
CA GLU A 114 -33.40 14.68 -7.78
C GLU A 114 -32.35 14.15 -6.80
N ALA A 115 -32.74 13.23 -5.92
CA ALA A 115 -31.83 12.66 -4.93
C ALA A 115 -30.63 11.98 -5.61
N ALA A 116 -30.87 11.20 -6.67
CA ALA A 116 -29.82 10.54 -7.44
C ALA A 116 -28.86 11.54 -8.09
N ASN A 117 -29.37 12.59 -8.77
CA ASN A 117 -28.49 13.59 -9.40
C ASN A 117 -27.72 14.43 -8.38
N MET A 118 -28.34 14.76 -7.24
CA MET A 118 -27.64 15.45 -6.16
C MET A 118 -26.53 14.59 -5.55
N SER A 119 -26.80 13.30 -5.33
CA SER A 119 -25.78 12.33 -4.89
C SER A 119 -24.65 12.18 -5.91
N MET A 120 -24.96 12.13 -7.21
CA MET A 120 -23.91 12.13 -8.25
C MET A 120 -23.03 13.38 -8.14
N ASN A 121 -23.61 14.56 -7.93
CA ASN A 121 -22.85 15.80 -7.75
C ASN A 121 -22.00 15.81 -6.48
N LEU A 122 -22.47 15.22 -5.39
CA LEU A 122 -21.67 15.02 -4.18
C LEU A 122 -20.46 14.11 -4.45
N GLY A 123 -20.67 12.99 -5.16
CA GLY A 123 -19.59 12.10 -5.58
C GLY A 123 -18.54 12.83 -6.43
N LEU A 124 -18.99 13.63 -7.40
CA LEU A 124 -18.11 14.48 -8.22
C LEU A 124 -17.35 15.51 -7.37
N TRP A 125 -18.00 16.10 -6.37
CA TRP A 125 -17.34 17.02 -5.44
C TRP A 125 -16.24 16.33 -4.63
N PHE A 126 -16.48 15.13 -4.09
CA PHE A 126 -15.44 14.36 -3.40
C PHE A 126 -14.24 14.07 -4.30
N MET A 127 -14.49 13.68 -5.56
CA MET A 127 -13.42 13.48 -6.54
C MET A 127 -12.61 14.77 -6.78
N LYS A 128 -13.29 15.92 -6.92
CA LYS A 128 -12.65 17.22 -7.15
C LYS A 128 -11.88 17.72 -5.93
N HIS A 129 -12.43 17.56 -4.73
CA HIS A 129 -11.75 17.86 -3.46
C HIS A 129 -10.47 17.02 -3.32
N ALA A 130 -10.56 15.72 -3.60
CA ALA A 130 -9.40 14.83 -3.63
C ALA A 130 -8.35 15.27 -4.67
N ALA A 131 -8.77 15.68 -5.87
CA ALA A 131 -7.86 16.19 -6.90
C ALA A 131 -7.20 17.51 -6.52
N MET A 132 -7.90 18.39 -5.81
CA MET A 132 -7.34 19.64 -5.30
C MET A 132 -6.25 19.38 -4.27
N ILE A 133 -6.51 18.49 -3.29
CA ILE A 133 -5.50 18.12 -2.30
C ILE A 133 -4.32 17.42 -2.98
N ALA A 134 -4.58 16.53 -3.94
CA ALA A 134 -3.56 15.80 -4.69
C ALA A 134 -2.70 16.68 -5.63
N ALA A 135 -3.13 17.91 -5.92
CA ALA A 135 -2.42 18.86 -6.75
C ALA A 135 -1.49 19.80 -5.95
N LYS A 136 -1.54 19.76 -4.60
CA LYS A 136 -0.62 20.54 -3.76
C LYS A 136 0.82 20.07 -3.95
N GLU A 137 1.77 21.00 -3.90
CA GLU A 137 3.19 20.71 -4.09
C GLU A 137 3.72 19.80 -2.97
N ASP A 138 3.46 20.15 -1.71
CA ASP A 138 3.95 19.44 -0.53
C ASP A 138 2.81 18.76 0.25
N ILE A 139 2.28 17.68 -0.30
CA ILE A 139 1.22 16.89 0.35
C ILE A 139 1.77 16.19 1.59
N THR A 140 1.12 16.42 2.73
CA THR A 140 1.38 15.70 3.99
C THR A 140 0.78 14.30 3.99
N MET A 141 1.25 13.42 4.88
CA MET A 141 0.66 12.07 5.00
C MET A 141 -0.83 12.10 5.35
N ASN A 142 -1.27 13.08 6.15
CA ASN A 142 -2.68 13.21 6.52
C ASN A 142 -3.54 13.62 5.31
N GLU A 143 -3.03 14.53 4.49
CA GLU A 143 -3.69 14.92 3.23
C GLU A 143 -3.74 13.76 2.23
N ALA A 144 -2.69 12.94 2.14
CA ALA A 144 -2.73 11.73 1.30
C ALA A 144 -3.80 10.72 1.79
N LYS A 145 -3.93 10.53 3.12
CA LYS A 145 -5.02 9.73 3.71
C LYS A 145 -6.38 10.33 3.42
N GLU A 146 -6.49 11.65 3.42
CA GLU A 146 -7.72 12.36 3.08
C GLU A 146 -8.10 12.13 1.61
N VAL A 147 -7.17 12.30 0.66
CA VAL A 147 -7.38 11.97 -0.77
C VAL A 147 -7.91 10.54 -0.93
N HIS A 148 -7.22 9.57 -0.31
CA HIS A 148 -7.64 8.17 -0.32
C HIS A 148 -9.05 7.98 0.25
N SER A 149 -9.35 8.60 1.40
CA SER A 149 -10.68 8.52 2.02
C SER A 149 -11.78 9.15 1.16
N MET A 150 -11.53 10.31 0.55
CA MET A 150 -12.52 11.05 -0.24
C MET A 150 -12.90 10.28 -1.51
N LEU A 151 -11.92 9.68 -2.20
CA LEU A 151 -12.16 8.86 -3.38
C LEU A 151 -12.98 7.60 -3.05
N ARG A 152 -12.70 6.94 -1.91
CA ARG A 152 -13.49 5.79 -1.45
C ARG A 152 -14.94 6.15 -1.10
N ARG A 153 -15.15 7.35 -0.53
CA ARG A 153 -16.49 7.87 -0.25
C ARG A 153 -17.23 8.23 -1.54
N ALA A 154 -16.55 8.81 -2.53
CA ALA A 154 -17.12 9.03 -3.86
C ALA A 154 -17.60 7.72 -4.50
N ALA A 155 -16.75 6.69 -4.49
CA ALA A 155 -17.10 5.36 -4.99
C ALA A 155 -18.34 4.80 -4.28
N GLY A 156 -18.41 4.93 -2.96
CA GLY A 156 -19.55 4.46 -2.17
C GLY A 156 -20.86 5.19 -2.47
N VAL A 157 -20.82 6.51 -2.68
CA VAL A 157 -21.99 7.29 -3.10
C VAL A 157 -22.47 6.85 -4.48
N PHE A 158 -21.57 6.62 -5.43
CA PHE A 158 -21.92 6.12 -6.76
C PHE A 158 -22.51 4.72 -6.72
N THR A 159 -21.92 3.81 -5.95
CA THR A 159 -22.46 2.46 -5.71
C THR A 159 -23.85 2.52 -5.07
N PHE A 160 -24.06 3.42 -4.11
CA PHE A 160 -25.38 3.62 -3.49
C PHE A 160 -26.42 4.11 -4.51
N VAL A 161 -26.07 5.09 -5.35
CA VAL A 161 -27.00 5.56 -6.41
C VAL A 161 -27.39 4.42 -7.34
N GLN A 162 -26.44 3.57 -7.74
CA GLN A 162 -26.67 2.44 -8.63
C GLN A 162 -27.53 1.34 -8.02
N THR A 163 -27.35 1.05 -6.73
CA THR A 163 -28.00 -0.08 -6.05
C THR A 163 -29.34 0.32 -5.44
N GLU A 164 -29.45 1.54 -4.90
CA GLU A 164 -30.64 1.98 -4.18
C GLU A 164 -31.56 2.85 -5.02
N PHE A 165 -31.06 3.91 -5.68
CA PHE A 165 -31.92 4.86 -6.38
C PHE A 165 -32.27 4.43 -7.80
N LEU A 166 -31.29 3.90 -8.54
CA LEU A 166 -31.47 3.56 -9.94
C LEU A 166 -32.60 2.53 -10.19
N PRO A 167 -32.73 1.44 -9.39
CA PRO A 167 -33.83 0.48 -9.58
C PRO A 167 -35.21 1.06 -9.24
N GLN A 168 -35.26 2.19 -8.53
CA GLN A 168 -36.51 2.83 -8.13
C GLN A 168 -37.02 3.83 -9.15
N LEU A 169 -36.18 4.33 -10.08
CA LEU A 169 -36.56 5.37 -11.05
C LEU A 169 -37.77 4.95 -11.88
N SER A 170 -38.75 5.85 -12.02
CA SER A 170 -39.96 5.57 -12.81
C SER A 170 -39.70 5.54 -14.32
N ASN A 171 -38.67 6.25 -14.77
CA ASN A 171 -38.26 6.29 -16.17
C ASN A 171 -36.82 5.80 -16.30
N PRO A 172 -36.49 5.04 -17.36
CA PRO A 172 -35.11 4.64 -17.61
C PRO A 172 -34.24 5.88 -17.85
N PRO A 173 -33.02 5.91 -17.30
CA PRO A 173 -32.11 7.02 -17.53
C PRO A 173 -31.73 7.11 -19.01
N PRO A 174 -31.62 8.33 -19.59
CA PRO A 174 -31.17 8.49 -20.96
C PRO A 174 -29.76 7.95 -21.19
N LEU A 175 -29.50 7.48 -22.41
CA LEU A 175 -28.23 6.93 -22.81
C LEU A 175 -27.08 7.93 -22.58
N GLY A 176 -26.05 7.51 -21.83
CA GLY A 176 -24.89 8.36 -21.54
C GLY A 176 -25.14 9.47 -20.52
N SER A 177 -26.33 9.51 -19.90
CA SER A 177 -26.57 10.32 -18.71
C SER A 177 -25.77 9.78 -17.52
N ASP A 178 -25.55 10.61 -16.50
CA ASP A 178 -24.81 10.18 -15.30
C ASP A 178 -25.53 9.08 -14.50
N LEU A 179 -26.80 8.83 -14.78
CA LEU A 179 -27.57 7.75 -14.18
C LEU A 179 -27.56 6.48 -15.02
N ASP A 180 -26.92 6.48 -16.21
CA ASP A 180 -26.67 5.27 -16.98
C ASP A 180 -25.74 4.35 -16.17
N PRO A 181 -26.10 3.06 -15.95
CA PRO A 181 -25.30 2.12 -15.17
C PRO A 181 -23.83 2.05 -15.61
N ARG A 182 -23.56 2.21 -16.91
CA ARG A 182 -22.18 2.17 -17.44
C ARG A 182 -21.38 3.38 -17.02
N VAL A 183 -22.00 4.57 -16.99
CA VAL A 183 -21.36 5.80 -16.54
C VAL A 183 -21.09 5.74 -15.04
N ILE A 184 -22.06 5.23 -14.25
CA ILE A 184 -21.85 5.04 -12.80
C ILE A 184 -20.73 4.02 -12.54
N ASN A 185 -20.73 2.88 -13.23
CA ASN A 185 -19.66 1.88 -13.12
C ASN A 185 -18.29 2.46 -13.48
N ALA A 186 -18.20 3.29 -14.51
CA ALA A 186 -16.97 3.98 -14.87
C ALA A 186 -16.48 4.89 -13.74
N TYR A 187 -17.38 5.65 -13.09
CA TYR A 187 -17.05 6.49 -11.94
C TYR A 187 -16.62 5.67 -10.71
N VAL A 188 -17.31 4.57 -10.39
CA VAL A 188 -16.94 3.66 -9.28
C VAL A 188 -15.55 3.09 -9.50
N ASN A 189 -15.29 2.56 -10.70
CA ASN A 189 -13.99 1.97 -11.05
C ASN A 189 -12.89 3.03 -11.06
N GLN A 190 -13.14 4.22 -11.61
CA GLN A 190 -12.17 5.32 -11.58
C GLN A 190 -11.85 5.75 -10.15
N CYS A 191 -12.85 5.96 -9.28
CA CYS A 191 -12.61 6.37 -7.90
C CYS A 191 -11.80 5.31 -7.13
N THR A 192 -12.13 4.04 -7.33
CA THR A 192 -11.42 2.92 -6.71
C THR A 192 -9.98 2.84 -7.22
N ALA A 193 -9.77 2.98 -8.53
CA ALA A 193 -8.44 2.98 -9.13
C ALA A 193 -7.59 4.17 -8.65
N GLU A 194 -8.14 5.39 -8.64
CA GLU A 194 -7.46 6.60 -8.16
C GLU A 194 -7.10 6.49 -6.67
N ALA A 195 -7.94 5.88 -5.84
CA ALA A 195 -7.62 5.59 -4.45
C ALA A 195 -6.52 4.52 -4.34
N GLN A 196 -6.57 3.49 -5.20
CA GLN A 196 -5.55 2.45 -5.28
C GLN A 196 -4.18 3.03 -5.66
N GLU A 197 -4.13 4.08 -6.48
CA GLU A 197 -2.88 4.83 -6.77
C GLU A 197 -2.20 5.34 -5.50
N VAL A 198 -2.97 5.88 -4.56
CA VAL A 198 -2.45 6.38 -3.29
C VAL A 198 -1.90 5.22 -2.46
N THR A 199 -2.58 4.07 -2.48
CA THR A 199 -2.11 2.86 -1.80
C THR A 199 -0.82 2.30 -2.41
N VAL A 200 -0.72 2.28 -3.75
CA VAL A 200 0.52 1.88 -4.45
C VAL A 200 1.66 2.83 -4.09
N ALA A 201 1.43 4.15 -4.13
CA ALA A 201 2.44 5.14 -3.77
C ALA A 201 2.91 4.96 -2.31
N ARG A 202 1.98 4.69 -1.38
CA ARG A 202 2.31 4.41 0.02
C ARG A 202 3.05 3.10 0.19
N ALA A 203 2.70 2.06 -0.57
CA ALA A 203 3.39 0.77 -0.52
C ALA A 203 4.86 0.89 -0.95
N VAL A 204 5.11 1.72 -1.95
CA VAL A 204 6.47 2.07 -2.43
C VAL A 204 7.22 2.88 -1.39
N GLU A 205 6.59 3.89 -0.78
CA GLU A 205 7.18 4.73 0.27
C GLU A 205 7.59 3.91 1.50
N LEU A 206 6.74 2.95 1.90
CA LEU A 206 6.98 2.01 2.99
C LEU A 206 7.93 0.86 2.60
N LYS A 207 8.44 0.83 1.36
CA LYS A 207 9.36 -0.19 0.85
C LYS A 207 8.85 -1.62 1.05
N HIS A 208 7.57 -1.84 0.78
CA HIS A 208 7.01 -3.19 0.76
C HIS A 208 7.65 -4.08 -0.33
N ASN A 209 7.40 -5.38 -0.27
CA ASN A 209 7.90 -6.33 -1.26
C ASN A 209 7.47 -5.94 -2.69
N ALA A 210 8.39 -6.03 -3.64
CA ALA A 210 8.17 -5.78 -5.06
C ALA A 210 7.01 -6.63 -5.64
N SER A 211 6.82 -7.87 -5.17
CA SER A 211 5.68 -8.69 -5.59
C SER A 211 4.33 -8.07 -5.21
N LEU A 212 4.21 -7.52 -3.99
CA LEU A 212 3.00 -6.84 -3.53
C LEU A 212 2.74 -5.55 -4.33
N ILE A 213 3.79 -4.74 -4.56
CA ILE A 213 3.67 -3.50 -5.33
C ILE A 213 3.25 -3.80 -6.78
N SER A 214 3.86 -4.84 -7.38
CA SER A 214 3.50 -5.33 -8.70
C SER A 214 2.02 -5.73 -8.79
N ALA A 215 1.55 -6.54 -7.84
CA ALA A 215 0.15 -6.97 -7.78
C ALA A 215 -0.82 -5.79 -7.60
N LEU A 216 -0.53 -4.86 -6.70
CA LEU A 216 -1.36 -3.66 -6.49
C LEU A 216 -1.43 -2.78 -7.75
N ALA A 217 -0.31 -2.59 -8.44
CA ALA A 217 -0.27 -1.84 -9.69
C ALA A 217 -1.02 -2.56 -10.83
N ASN A 218 -0.95 -3.89 -10.90
CA ASN A 218 -1.70 -4.69 -11.86
C ASN A 218 -3.21 -4.55 -11.65
N GLU A 219 -3.68 -4.65 -10.42
CA GLU A 219 -5.10 -4.44 -10.10
C GLU A 219 -5.54 -2.99 -10.38
N THR A 220 -4.69 -2.00 -10.10
CA THR A 220 -4.94 -0.60 -10.47
C THR A 220 -5.11 -0.44 -12.00
N SER A 221 -4.24 -1.08 -12.79
CA SER A 221 -4.31 -1.07 -14.25
C SER A 221 -5.61 -1.65 -14.77
N LYS A 222 -6.06 -2.78 -14.21
CA LYS A 222 -7.31 -3.45 -14.57
C LYS A 222 -8.53 -2.59 -14.25
N LEU A 223 -8.60 -1.97 -13.07
CA LEU A 223 -9.71 -1.08 -12.71
C LEU A 223 -9.86 0.08 -13.69
N PHE A 224 -8.74 0.70 -14.12
CA PHE A 224 -8.78 1.74 -15.15
C PHE A 224 -9.24 1.21 -16.52
N LEU A 225 -8.76 0.03 -16.91
CA LEU A 225 -9.16 -0.61 -18.16
C LEU A 225 -10.65 -0.97 -18.17
N ASP A 226 -11.17 -1.50 -17.07
CA ASP A 226 -12.58 -1.84 -16.89
C ASP A 226 -13.46 -0.58 -16.95
N ALA A 227 -13.03 0.50 -16.30
CA ALA A 227 -13.68 1.81 -16.45
C ALA A 227 -13.74 2.25 -17.92
N ALA A 228 -12.63 2.15 -18.66
CA ALA A 228 -12.61 2.50 -20.08
C ALA A 228 -13.56 1.62 -20.90
N ASN A 229 -13.57 0.31 -20.65
CA ASN A 229 -14.38 -0.67 -21.37
C ASN A 229 -15.87 -0.43 -21.19
N THR A 230 -16.33 -0.04 -19.99
CA THR A 230 -17.74 0.31 -19.76
C THR A 230 -18.22 1.47 -20.63
N LEU A 231 -17.32 2.40 -20.98
CA LEU A 231 -17.63 3.59 -21.74
C LEU A 231 -17.51 3.41 -23.27
N ARG A 232 -16.89 2.33 -23.76
CA ARG A 232 -16.66 2.08 -25.21
C ARG A 232 -17.94 1.97 -26.02
N SER A 233 -19.06 1.63 -25.38
CA SER A 233 -20.36 1.54 -26.03
C SER A 233 -20.98 2.90 -26.39
N PHE A 234 -20.45 4.00 -25.85
CA PHE A 234 -20.89 5.35 -26.16
C PHE A 234 -20.15 5.93 -27.36
N LYS A 235 -20.74 6.95 -27.98
CA LYS A 235 -20.13 7.60 -29.15
C LYS A 235 -18.82 8.31 -28.74
N PRO A 236 -17.78 8.29 -29.59
CA PRO A 236 -16.47 8.86 -29.26
C PRO A 236 -16.50 10.36 -28.91
N GLU A 237 -17.47 11.12 -29.41
CA GLU A 237 -17.60 12.56 -29.13
C GLU A 237 -17.99 12.85 -27.68
N ILE A 238 -18.59 11.86 -27.01
CA ILE A 238 -19.14 11.96 -25.66
C ILE A 238 -18.15 11.40 -24.64
N SER A 239 -17.63 10.19 -24.88
CA SER A 239 -16.79 9.45 -23.92
C SER A 239 -15.31 9.41 -24.30
N GLY A 240 -14.93 9.81 -25.52
CA GLY A 240 -13.58 9.58 -26.06
C GLY A 240 -12.47 10.21 -25.23
N GLN A 241 -12.64 11.45 -24.77
CA GLN A 241 -11.65 12.12 -23.92
C GLN A 241 -11.45 11.39 -22.58
N TRP A 242 -12.54 10.93 -21.98
CA TRP A 242 -12.50 10.21 -20.71
C TRP A 242 -11.87 8.82 -20.87
N ILE A 243 -12.24 8.09 -21.91
CA ILE A 243 -11.63 6.79 -22.27
C ILE A 243 -10.12 6.94 -22.44
N LYS A 244 -9.64 8.00 -23.12
CA LYS A 244 -8.20 8.22 -23.33
C LYS A 244 -7.44 8.44 -22.03
N TYR A 245 -8.04 9.13 -21.04
CA TYR A 245 -7.45 9.26 -19.72
C TYR A 245 -7.35 7.90 -19.01
N LEU A 246 -8.40 7.08 -19.07
CA LEU A 246 -8.45 5.78 -18.42
C LEU A 246 -7.47 4.78 -19.09
N GLU A 247 -7.40 4.76 -20.42
CA GLU A 247 -6.43 3.95 -21.20
C GLU A 247 -4.99 4.36 -20.88
N LEU A 248 -4.71 5.66 -20.78
CA LEU A 248 -3.42 6.19 -20.37
C LEU A 248 -3.03 5.69 -18.97
N LYS A 249 -3.93 5.82 -17.99
CA LYS A 249 -3.67 5.40 -16.61
C LYS A 249 -3.50 3.89 -16.50
N SER A 250 -4.30 3.12 -17.23
CA SER A 250 -4.15 1.66 -17.31
C SER A 250 -2.74 1.29 -17.79
N MET A 251 -2.29 1.80 -18.94
CA MET A 251 -0.94 1.49 -19.46
C MET A 251 0.18 2.00 -18.55
N PHE A 252 -0.01 3.14 -17.89
CA PHE A 252 0.95 3.65 -16.91
C PHE A 252 1.13 2.70 -15.72
N TYR A 253 0.04 2.23 -15.12
CA TYR A 253 0.11 1.28 -14.00
C TYR A 253 0.48 -0.14 -14.45
N GLN A 254 0.20 -0.51 -15.70
CA GLN A 254 0.71 -1.74 -16.30
C GLN A 254 2.24 -1.72 -16.38
N SER A 255 2.83 -0.60 -16.81
CA SER A 255 4.28 -0.40 -16.77
C SER A 255 4.82 -0.53 -15.34
N TYR A 256 4.16 0.11 -14.38
CA TYR A 256 4.53 0.04 -12.97
C TYR A 256 4.54 -1.40 -12.44
N ALA A 257 3.51 -2.18 -12.77
CA ALA A 257 3.43 -3.60 -12.40
C ALA A 257 4.60 -4.40 -12.97
N TYR A 258 4.89 -4.26 -14.27
CA TYR A 258 6.01 -4.97 -14.89
C TYR A 258 7.38 -4.53 -14.37
N ASN A 259 7.55 -3.26 -13.99
CA ASN A 259 8.80 -2.80 -13.38
C ASN A 259 9.09 -3.54 -12.06
N TYR A 260 8.11 -3.57 -11.14
CA TYR A 260 8.26 -4.26 -9.87
C TYR A 260 8.22 -5.79 -10.01
N CYS A 261 7.57 -6.32 -11.05
CA CYS A 261 7.70 -7.73 -11.42
C CYS A 261 9.15 -8.07 -11.80
N GLY A 262 9.79 -7.23 -12.63
CA GLY A 262 11.20 -7.38 -12.99
C GLY A 262 12.12 -7.32 -11.78
N GLU A 263 11.90 -6.38 -10.86
CA GLU A 263 12.66 -6.32 -9.59
C GLU A 263 12.48 -7.58 -8.74
N ASN A 264 11.27 -8.12 -8.66
CA ASN A 264 10.98 -9.35 -7.93
C ASN A 264 11.65 -10.58 -8.57
N LEU A 265 11.59 -10.70 -9.91
CA LEU A 265 12.24 -11.78 -10.67
C LEU A 265 13.75 -11.72 -10.56
N LEU A 266 14.34 -10.53 -10.60
CA LEU A 266 15.77 -10.34 -10.38
C LEU A 266 16.18 -10.80 -8.98
N ALA A 267 15.36 -10.53 -7.96
CA ALA A 267 15.60 -11.00 -6.60
C ALA A 267 15.46 -12.53 -6.43
N MET A 268 14.88 -13.22 -7.42
CA MET A 268 14.76 -14.67 -7.49
C MET A 268 15.82 -15.30 -8.42
N ASP A 269 16.86 -14.55 -8.79
CA ASP A 269 17.93 -14.96 -9.71
C ASP A 269 17.42 -15.35 -11.12
N LYS A 270 16.24 -14.87 -11.52
CA LYS A 270 15.62 -15.10 -12.84
C LYS A 270 15.86 -13.89 -13.75
N CYS A 271 17.11 -13.65 -14.14
CA CYS A 271 17.50 -12.41 -14.79
C CYS A 271 16.93 -12.29 -16.21
N GLY A 272 16.89 -13.39 -16.97
CA GLY A 272 16.29 -13.41 -18.32
C GLY A 272 14.82 -13.01 -18.33
N GLU A 273 14.02 -13.58 -17.41
CA GLU A 273 12.61 -13.22 -17.22
C GLU A 273 12.44 -11.76 -16.76
N ALA A 274 13.33 -11.28 -15.88
CA ALA A 274 13.32 -9.90 -15.39
C ALA A 274 13.54 -8.88 -16.53
N ILE A 275 14.50 -9.14 -17.43
CA ILE A 275 14.73 -8.30 -18.62
C ILE A 275 13.48 -8.28 -19.50
N ARG A 276 12.85 -9.43 -19.73
CA ARG A 276 11.64 -9.50 -20.55
C ARG A 276 10.46 -8.71 -19.96
N ALA A 277 10.27 -8.78 -18.64
CA ALA A 277 9.29 -7.96 -17.92
C ALA A 277 9.58 -6.45 -18.08
N LEU A 278 10.83 -6.04 -17.93
CA LEU A 278 11.22 -4.62 -18.04
C LEU A 278 11.09 -4.08 -19.46
N LYS A 279 11.38 -4.89 -20.50
CA LYS A 279 11.06 -4.55 -21.89
C LYS A 279 9.57 -4.34 -22.12
N GLU A 280 8.71 -5.17 -21.50
CA GLU A 280 7.26 -4.96 -21.55
C GLU A 280 6.85 -3.67 -20.82
N SER A 281 7.49 -3.37 -19.69
CA SER A 281 7.26 -2.12 -18.96
C SER A 281 7.55 -0.89 -19.82
N GLU A 282 8.67 -0.89 -20.56
CA GLU A 282 9.02 0.18 -21.50
C GLU A 282 7.98 0.30 -22.64
N ALA A 283 7.56 -0.83 -23.22
CA ALA A 283 6.53 -0.83 -24.27
C ALA A 283 5.20 -0.24 -23.78
N CYS A 284 4.81 -0.53 -22.53
CA CYS A 284 3.64 0.05 -21.89
C CYS A 284 3.77 1.58 -21.71
N LEU A 285 4.95 2.09 -21.35
CA LEU A 285 5.19 3.54 -21.25
C LEU A 285 5.07 4.26 -22.58
N VAL A 286 5.56 3.65 -23.66
CA VAL A 286 5.41 4.21 -25.01
C VAL A 286 3.93 4.32 -25.36
N LYS A 287 3.13 3.28 -25.09
CA LYS A 287 1.66 3.33 -25.28
C LYS A 287 1.02 4.41 -24.42
N ALA A 288 1.37 4.52 -23.15
CA ALA A 288 0.85 5.55 -22.24
C ALA A 288 1.17 6.97 -22.74
N LYS A 289 2.37 7.19 -23.27
CA LYS A 289 2.79 8.47 -23.88
C LYS A 289 1.98 8.81 -25.14
N ASN A 290 1.67 7.81 -25.96
CA ASN A 290 0.82 8.02 -27.14
C ASN A 290 -0.61 8.41 -26.72
N PHE A 291 -1.21 7.69 -25.76
CA PHE A 291 -2.52 8.06 -25.22
C PHE A 291 -2.53 9.44 -24.57
N CYS A 292 -1.44 9.87 -23.95
CA CYS A 292 -1.26 11.22 -23.42
C CYS A 292 -1.34 12.30 -24.51
N GLN A 293 -0.72 12.06 -25.66
CA GLN A 293 -0.78 12.97 -26.80
C GLN A 293 -2.17 12.98 -27.45
N GLU A 294 -2.82 11.81 -27.54
CA GLU A 294 -4.19 11.68 -28.05
C GLU A 294 -5.18 12.41 -27.14
N TYR A 295 -5.11 12.22 -25.81
CA TYR A 295 -5.95 12.91 -24.83
C TYR A 295 -5.93 14.44 -25.01
N GLY A 296 -4.74 15.02 -25.24
CA GLY A 296 -4.60 16.47 -25.46
C GLY A 296 -5.22 16.97 -26.78
N LYS A 297 -5.41 16.09 -27.77
CA LYS A 297 -6.02 16.39 -29.07
C LYS A 297 -7.52 16.09 -29.10
N THR A 298 -7.99 15.15 -28.28
CA THR A 298 -9.40 14.75 -28.21
C THR A 298 -10.25 15.88 -27.61
N HIS A 299 -11.27 16.30 -28.34
CA HIS A 299 -12.29 17.19 -27.80
C HIS A 299 -13.17 16.44 -26.80
N GLY A 300 -13.52 17.07 -25.68
CA GLY A 300 -14.44 16.51 -24.71
C GLY A 300 -14.88 17.53 -23.67
N PRO A 301 -15.79 17.14 -22.77
CA PRO A 301 -16.42 18.04 -21.81
C PRO A 301 -15.47 18.51 -20.70
N ALA A 302 -14.35 17.83 -20.46
CA ALA A 302 -13.40 18.21 -19.43
C ALA A 302 -12.38 19.25 -19.92
N PRO A 303 -11.91 20.15 -19.04
CA PRO A 303 -10.87 21.12 -19.36
C PRO A 303 -9.63 20.46 -19.96
N ARG A 304 -9.06 21.09 -21.00
CA ARG A 304 -7.84 20.58 -21.63
C ARG A 304 -6.65 20.72 -20.68
N VAL A 305 -6.00 19.60 -20.42
CA VAL A 305 -4.73 19.52 -19.68
C VAL A 305 -3.68 18.93 -20.61
N LYS A 306 -2.41 19.26 -20.40
CA LYS A 306 -1.24 18.66 -21.07
C LYS A 306 -0.55 17.69 -20.10
N PRO A 307 -0.95 16.40 -20.06
CA PRO A 307 -0.46 15.47 -19.05
C PRO A 307 1.01 15.10 -19.19
N ASP A 308 1.59 15.32 -20.38
CA ASP A 308 2.99 15.06 -20.72
C ASP A 308 3.98 15.92 -19.92
N GLN A 309 3.50 17.04 -19.39
CA GLN A 309 4.31 17.94 -18.57
C GLN A 309 4.31 17.56 -17.09
N HIS A 310 3.41 16.67 -16.67
CA HIS A 310 3.21 16.30 -15.27
C HIS A 310 4.37 15.46 -14.74
N THR A 311 4.81 15.77 -13.51
CA THR A 311 6.02 15.20 -12.88
C THR A 311 5.97 13.67 -12.73
N VAL A 312 4.79 13.09 -12.51
CA VAL A 312 4.61 11.63 -12.38
C VAL A 312 5.00 10.86 -13.64
N PHE A 313 4.67 11.37 -14.84
CA PHE A 313 5.04 10.71 -16.09
C PHE A 313 6.53 10.88 -16.43
N LYS A 314 7.16 11.95 -15.94
CA LYS A 314 8.59 12.20 -16.11
C LYS A 314 9.47 11.31 -15.23
N ARG A 315 8.95 10.81 -14.10
CA ARG A 315 9.73 10.02 -13.12
C ARG A 315 9.77 8.52 -13.43
N LEU A 316 8.70 7.95 -14.00
CA LEU A 316 8.63 6.51 -14.24
C LEU A 316 9.56 6.04 -15.37
N ALA A 317 9.64 6.76 -16.49
CA ALA A 317 10.46 6.34 -17.62
C ALA A 317 11.98 6.22 -17.29
N PRO A 318 12.60 7.20 -16.59
CA PRO A 318 13.97 7.05 -16.13
C PRO A 318 14.18 5.94 -15.10
N LEU A 319 13.13 5.55 -14.34
CA LEU A 319 13.19 4.45 -13.39
C LEU A 319 13.25 3.12 -14.15
N VAL A 320 12.28 2.87 -15.03
CA VAL A 320 12.22 1.64 -15.85
C VAL A 320 13.52 1.45 -16.63
N LYS A 321 14.03 2.52 -17.26
CA LYS A 321 15.29 2.47 -18.00
C LYS A 321 16.47 2.08 -17.09
N ARG A 322 16.60 2.70 -15.92
CA ARG A 322 17.68 2.39 -14.98
C ARG A 322 17.62 0.95 -14.47
N THR A 323 16.43 0.44 -14.21
CA THR A 323 16.22 -0.94 -13.76
C THR A 323 16.52 -1.93 -14.90
N LEU A 324 16.10 -1.63 -16.13
CA LEU A 324 16.42 -2.44 -17.32
C LEU A 324 17.93 -2.49 -17.56
N ASP A 325 18.60 -1.33 -17.59
CA ASP A 325 20.05 -1.26 -17.78
C ASP A 325 20.80 -2.05 -16.69
N LYS A 326 20.26 -2.08 -15.45
CA LYS A 326 20.81 -2.88 -14.36
C LYS A 326 20.66 -4.38 -14.64
N CYS A 327 19.47 -4.85 -14.98
CA CYS A 327 19.24 -6.26 -15.29
C CYS A 327 20.07 -6.72 -16.49
N GLU A 328 20.20 -5.91 -17.54
CA GLU A 328 21.03 -6.25 -18.71
C GLU A 328 22.51 -6.34 -18.37
N ARG A 329 23.04 -5.43 -17.53
CA ARG A 329 24.43 -5.52 -17.03
C ARG A 329 24.66 -6.75 -16.18
N GLU A 330 23.76 -7.05 -15.24
CA GLU A 330 23.89 -8.22 -14.38
C GLU A 330 23.77 -9.51 -15.18
N ASN A 331 22.87 -9.57 -16.17
CA ASN A 331 22.76 -10.73 -17.05
C ASN A 331 24.02 -10.91 -17.92
N GLY A 332 24.61 -9.81 -18.40
CA GLY A 332 25.84 -9.86 -19.20
C GLY A 332 27.11 -10.22 -18.42
N LEU A 333 27.11 -10.07 -17.09
CA LEU A 333 28.30 -10.28 -16.24
C LEU A 333 28.20 -11.50 -15.31
N ILE A 334 26.98 -11.88 -14.91
CA ILE A 334 26.75 -12.84 -13.82
C ILE A 334 25.91 -14.02 -14.30
N TYR A 335 24.69 -13.77 -14.79
CA TYR A 335 23.70 -14.84 -15.00
C TYR A 335 23.81 -15.51 -16.38
N HIS A 336 24.02 -14.73 -17.44
CA HIS A 336 24.02 -15.19 -18.83
C HIS A 336 22.75 -15.95 -19.24
N ASP A 337 21.60 -15.58 -18.66
CA ASP A 337 20.31 -16.16 -19.00
C ASP A 337 19.86 -15.75 -20.40
N SER A 338 19.25 -16.68 -21.13
CA SER A 338 18.49 -16.37 -22.34
C SER A 338 17.24 -15.56 -21.97
N VAL A 339 17.01 -14.46 -22.67
CA VAL A 339 15.79 -13.64 -22.48
C VAL A 339 14.61 -14.35 -23.15
N PRO A 340 13.54 -14.72 -22.42
CA PRO A 340 12.37 -15.36 -23.01
C PRO A 340 11.61 -14.42 -23.97
N ASP A 341 10.95 -15.00 -24.98
CA ASP A 341 10.06 -14.24 -25.87
C ASP A 341 8.71 -13.91 -25.19
N GLU A 342 8.21 -14.83 -24.36
CA GLU A 342 6.94 -14.71 -23.65
C GLU A 342 7.02 -13.71 -22.49
N VAL A 343 5.99 -12.86 -22.37
CA VAL A 343 5.87 -11.91 -21.26
C VAL A 343 5.60 -12.68 -19.95
N PRO A 344 6.35 -12.42 -18.87
CA PRO A 344 6.05 -13.00 -17.56
C PRO A 344 4.63 -12.67 -17.11
N ALA A 345 3.90 -13.68 -16.64
CA ALA A 345 2.58 -13.48 -16.08
C ALA A 345 2.67 -12.64 -14.79
N LEU A 346 1.88 -11.58 -14.71
CA LEU A 346 1.77 -10.79 -13.49
C LEU A 346 0.92 -11.51 -12.46
N ASP A 347 1.32 -11.41 -11.19
CA ASP A 347 0.52 -11.88 -10.07
C ASP A 347 -0.87 -11.22 -10.09
N THR A 348 -1.91 -12.06 -9.94
CA THR A 348 -3.31 -11.66 -10.09
C THR A 348 -4.04 -11.43 -8.77
N LYS A 349 -3.36 -11.61 -7.63
CA LYS A 349 -3.98 -11.48 -6.30
C LYS A 349 -3.09 -10.66 -5.37
N ALA A 350 -3.35 -9.36 -5.30
CA ALA A 350 -2.87 -8.57 -4.16
C ALA A 350 -3.56 -9.11 -2.90
N THR A 351 -2.80 -9.70 -1.98
CA THR A 351 -3.32 -10.28 -0.73
C THR A 351 -3.74 -9.22 0.29
N TYR A 352 -3.22 -8.00 0.18
CA TYR A 352 -3.47 -6.88 1.09
C TYR A 352 -3.49 -5.56 0.33
N GLY A 353 -4.20 -4.55 0.86
CA GLY A 353 -4.17 -3.19 0.33
C GLY A 353 -5.10 -2.90 -0.83
N LEU A 354 -6.03 -3.81 -1.17
CA LEU A 354 -7.09 -3.54 -2.13
C LEU A 354 -8.09 -2.54 -1.57
N VAL A 355 -8.42 -1.54 -2.39
CA VAL A 355 -9.35 -0.49 -2.04
C VAL A 355 -10.79 -0.95 -2.30
N SER A 356 -11.67 -0.72 -1.32
CA SER A 356 -13.11 -0.88 -1.45
C SER A 356 -13.84 0.46 -1.26
N PRO A 357 -15.01 0.64 -1.88
CA PRO A 357 -15.92 1.74 -1.56
C PRO A 357 -16.23 1.83 -0.06
N ILE A 358 -16.49 3.04 0.44
CA ILE A 358 -17.03 3.25 1.79
C ILE A 358 -18.54 3.41 1.66
N ASP A 359 -19.29 2.47 2.23
CA ASP A 359 -20.75 2.45 2.11
C ASP A 359 -21.38 3.77 2.58
N PHE A 360 -22.20 4.36 1.70
CA PHE A 360 -23.02 5.50 2.03
C PHE A 360 -24.33 5.02 2.65
N GLN A 361 -24.70 5.59 3.80
CA GLN A 361 -25.96 5.30 4.47
C GLN A 361 -26.96 6.43 4.26
N MET A 362 -28.18 6.09 3.89
CA MET A 362 -29.27 7.05 3.74
C MET A 362 -29.64 7.66 5.10
N PRO A 363 -29.72 8.99 5.23
CA PRO A 363 -30.15 9.60 6.48
C PRO A 363 -31.63 9.35 6.76
N ALA A 364 -31.99 9.35 8.05
CA ALA A 364 -33.38 9.35 8.48
C ALA A 364 -34.12 10.63 8.04
N HIS A 365 -35.44 10.56 7.99
CA HIS A 365 -36.27 11.73 7.71
C HIS A 365 -36.05 12.82 8.76
N HIS A 366 -36.10 14.08 8.30
CA HIS A 366 -35.99 15.22 9.20
C HIS A 366 -37.15 15.25 10.20
N SER A 367 -36.94 15.77 11.41
CA SER A 367 -37.98 15.92 12.46
C SER A 367 -39.16 16.81 12.09
N LEU A 368 -39.08 17.50 10.95
CA LEU A 368 -40.19 18.29 10.39
C LEU A 368 -41.19 17.39 9.67
N TRP A 369 -40.81 16.17 9.29
CA TRP A 369 -41.72 15.18 8.77
C TRP A 369 -42.45 14.50 9.91
N ASN A 370 -43.78 14.53 9.86
CA ASN A 370 -44.66 13.72 10.67
C ASN A 370 -45.88 13.30 9.85
N LEU A 371 -46.64 12.32 10.34
CA LEU A 371 -47.78 11.76 9.62
C LEU A 371 -48.84 12.82 9.29
N GLY A 372 -49.02 13.83 10.14
CA GLY A 372 -49.94 14.95 9.92
C GLY A 372 -49.51 15.81 8.72
N ILE A 373 -48.24 16.23 8.68
CA ILE A 373 -47.67 17.01 7.57
C ILE A 373 -47.68 16.20 6.28
N TYR A 374 -47.28 14.93 6.34
CA TYR A 374 -47.31 14.04 5.16
C TYR A 374 -48.72 13.96 4.57
N LYS A 375 -49.74 13.65 5.40
CA LYS A 375 -51.14 13.60 4.96
C LYS A 375 -51.65 14.94 4.44
N ALA A 376 -51.30 16.06 5.08
CA ALA A 376 -51.71 17.40 4.64
C ALA A 376 -51.17 17.76 3.25
N LEU A 377 -50.01 17.21 2.86
CA LEU A 377 -49.43 17.42 1.53
C LEU A 377 -49.95 16.43 0.48
N THR A 378 -50.59 15.31 0.87
CA THR A 378 -51.09 14.32 -0.10
C THR A 378 -52.22 14.89 -0.95
N GLY A 379 -52.17 14.65 -2.27
CA GLY A 379 -53.15 15.19 -3.24
C GLY A 379 -52.67 16.39 -4.05
N VAL A 380 -51.40 16.82 -3.90
CA VAL A 380 -50.79 17.84 -4.77
C VAL A 380 -50.77 17.35 -6.22
N VAL A 381 -51.21 18.23 -7.13
CA VAL A 381 -51.22 17.95 -8.57
C VAL A 381 -49.78 17.97 -9.11
N ALA A 382 -49.43 16.92 -9.87
CA ALA A 382 -48.14 16.83 -10.54
C ALA A 382 -47.91 18.04 -11.47
N PRO A 383 -46.75 18.71 -11.43
CA PRO A 383 -46.46 19.81 -12.33
C PRO A 383 -46.36 19.32 -13.78
N GLN A 384 -46.72 20.18 -14.74
CA GLN A 384 -46.42 19.93 -16.15
C GLN A 384 -44.92 20.09 -16.42
N VAL A 385 -44.34 19.15 -17.18
CA VAL A 385 -42.94 19.20 -17.57
C VAL A 385 -42.74 20.34 -18.58
N SER A 386 -42.08 21.41 -18.14
CA SER A 386 -41.72 22.55 -19.00
C SER A 386 -40.62 22.17 -20.00
N LYS A 387 -40.52 22.89 -21.13
CA LYS A 387 -39.52 22.65 -22.19
C LYS A 387 -38.08 22.57 -21.64
N GLU A 388 -37.29 21.69 -22.24
CA GLU A 388 -35.85 21.60 -21.98
C GLU A 388 -35.13 22.85 -22.46
N GLN A 389 -34.02 23.17 -21.81
CA GLN A 389 -33.22 24.35 -22.09
C GLN A 389 -31.75 24.05 -21.81
N ASP A 390 -30.85 24.85 -22.39
CA ASP A 390 -29.45 24.80 -22.02
C ASP A 390 -29.22 25.55 -20.71
N LEU A 391 -28.38 24.98 -19.84
CA LEU A 391 -27.88 25.65 -18.65
C LEU A 391 -26.39 26.00 -18.82
N PRO A 392 -25.94 27.15 -18.29
CA PRO A 392 -24.52 27.46 -18.27
C PRO A 392 -23.79 26.43 -17.39
N PRO A 393 -22.53 26.08 -17.73
CA PRO A 393 -21.69 25.27 -16.86
C PRO A 393 -21.58 25.88 -15.46
N VAL A 394 -21.52 25.02 -14.45
CA VAL A 394 -21.28 25.47 -13.08
C VAL A 394 -19.93 26.20 -13.03
N LYS A 395 -19.92 27.42 -12.51
CA LYS A 395 -18.68 28.18 -12.31
C LYS A 395 -17.92 27.60 -11.12
N GLU A 396 -17.05 26.64 -11.41
CA GLU A 396 -16.19 25.99 -10.43
C GLU A 396 -14.96 26.86 -10.14
N GLU A 397 -14.51 26.89 -8.88
CA GLU A 397 -13.21 27.45 -8.56
C GLU A 397 -12.09 26.59 -9.14
N ALA A 398 -11.09 27.23 -9.74
CA ALA A 398 -10.01 26.53 -10.40
C ALA A 398 -9.17 25.72 -9.40
N ILE A 399 -8.92 24.45 -9.72
CA ILE A 399 -7.97 23.62 -8.98
C ILE A 399 -6.56 24.08 -9.38
N PRO A 400 -5.71 24.59 -8.47
CA PRO A 400 -4.36 24.98 -8.80
C PRO A 400 -3.57 23.77 -9.31
N GLN A 401 -3.02 23.85 -10.51
CA GLN A 401 -2.09 22.85 -11.04
C GLN A 401 -0.68 23.43 -10.97
N SER A 402 0.16 22.91 -10.08
CA SER A 402 1.58 23.24 -10.08
C SER A 402 2.37 22.27 -10.95
N ASN A 403 3.23 22.82 -11.81
CA ASN A 403 4.20 22.07 -12.60
C ASN A 403 5.59 22.01 -11.93
N LYS A 404 5.74 22.53 -10.71
CA LYS A 404 7.01 22.56 -9.97
C LYS A 404 7.24 21.26 -9.19
N GLU A 405 8.51 20.90 -9.01
CA GLU A 405 8.88 19.69 -8.26
C GLU A 405 8.67 19.89 -6.75
N PRO A 406 8.03 18.94 -6.03
CA PRO A 406 7.90 18.97 -4.58
C PRO A 406 9.26 19.06 -3.89
N LYS A 407 9.38 19.86 -2.82
CA LYS A 407 10.62 20.01 -2.04
C LYS A 407 10.67 19.11 -0.81
N ASN A 408 9.53 18.54 -0.40
CA ASN A 408 9.48 17.64 0.74
C ASN A 408 9.98 16.20 0.41
N GLU A 409 10.59 15.54 1.38
CA GLU A 409 11.00 14.12 1.30
C GLU A 409 9.80 13.15 1.16
N SER A 410 8.58 13.68 1.24
CA SER A 410 7.30 12.98 1.00
C SER A 410 6.91 12.91 -0.50
N GLY A 411 7.84 13.29 -1.39
CA GLY A 411 7.65 13.31 -2.84
C GLY A 411 8.68 12.49 -3.58
N CYS A 412 8.67 11.16 -3.46
CA CYS A 412 9.66 10.28 -4.10
C CYS A 412 11.10 10.82 -3.99
N THR A 413 11.69 10.79 -2.81
CA THR A 413 13.12 10.46 -2.74
C THR A 413 13.28 8.97 -3.09
N LEU A 414 13.16 8.64 -4.37
CA LEU A 414 13.91 7.50 -4.89
C LEU A 414 15.32 8.05 -5.10
N HIS A 415 16.14 7.86 -4.06
CA HIS A 415 17.57 8.17 -4.10
C HIS A 415 18.16 7.64 -5.42
N PRO A 416 18.93 8.45 -6.17
CA PRO A 416 19.59 8.02 -7.40
C PRO A 416 20.67 6.93 -7.20
N ASP A 417 20.87 6.45 -5.97
CA ASP A 417 21.76 5.34 -5.65
C ASP A 417 20.96 4.18 -5.06
N VAL A 418 20.45 3.30 -5.92
CA VAL A 418 20.23 1.89 -5.55
C VAL A 418 21.55 1.14 -5.79
N ALA A 419 22.63 1.67 -5.22
CA ALA A 419 23.66 0.81 -4.67
C ALA A 419 23.07 0.25 -3.37
N VAL A 420 23.30 -1.03 -3.10
CA VAL A 420 22.97 -1.75 -1.86
C VAL A 420 23.10 -0.81 -0.64
N ARG A 421 22.01 -0.14 -0.26
CA ARG A 421 21.90 0.60 0.99
C ARG A 421 21.00 -0.23 1.87
N LEU A 422 21.68 -0.96 2.75
CA LEU A 422 21.19 -1.56 3.98
C LEU A 422 19.98 -0.77 4.53
N LYS A 423 18.95 -1.51 5.00
CA LYS A 423 17.73 -0.99 5.65
C LYS A 423 18.03 0.28 6.49
N PRO A 424 17.10 1.25 6.62
CA PRO A 424 17.29 2.32 7.60
C PRO A 424 17.60 1.68 8.96
N PRO A 425 18.60 2.19 9.69
CA PRO A 425 18.98 1.65 10.98
C PRO A 425 17.79 1.69 11.94
N VAL A 426 17.61 0.61 12.69
CA VAL A 426 16.56 0.54 13.72
C VAL A 426 17.00 1.43 14.88
N THR A 427 16.10 2.26 15.40
CA THR A 427 16.43 3.14 16.54
C THR A 427 16.30 2.35 17.83
N SER A 428 17.34 1.61 18.18
CA SER A 428 17.36 0.88 19.45
C SER A 428 17.85 1.77 20.59
N CYS A 429 17.29 1.55 21.77
CA CYS A 429 17.83 2.12 22.99
C CYS A 429 18.97 1.22 23.47
N VAL A 430 20.19 1.74 23.44
CA VAL A 430 21.38 1.06 23.94
C VAL A 430 21.67 1.54 25.36
N PHE A 431 21.73 0.62 26.31
CA PHE A 431 22.14 0.88 27.69
C PHE A 431 23.46 0.16 27.98
N ARG A 432 24.32 0.78 28.77
CA ARG A 432 25.57 0.15 29.24
C ARG A 432 25.49 -0.11 30.73
N ALA A 433 25.60 -1.38 31.12
CA ALA A 433 25.65 -1.76 32.53
C ALA A 433 26.97 -1.29 33.17
N VAL A 434 26.93 -0.95 34.47
CA VAL A 434 28.09 -0.47 35.24
C VAL A 434 28.89 -1.67 35.77
N VAL A 435 29.33 -2.51 34.84
CA VAL A 435 30.19 -3.67 35.11
C VAL A 435 31.40 -3.60 34.19
N GLN A 436 32.51 -4.23 34.58
CA GLN A 436 33.74 -4.26 33.82
C GLN A 436 34.06 -5.71 33.45
N PRO A 437 34.10 -6.08 32.15
CA PRO A 437 33.89 -5.26 30.96
C PRO A 437 32.43 -4.80 30.76
N PRO A 438 32.18 -3.66 30.06
CA PRO A 438 30.84 -3.12 29.88
C PRO A 438 29.99 -4.04 29.01
N VAL A 439 28.78 -4.35 29.49
CA VAL A 439 27.80 -5.15 28.75
C VAL A 439 26.74 -4.24 28.12
N THR A 440 26.27 -4.64 26.93
CA THR A 440 25.34 -3.87 26.12
C THR A 440 23.93 -4.46 26.20
N LEU A 441 22.96 -3.62 26.55
CA LEU A 441 21.54 -3.94 26.57
C LEU A 441 20.83 -3.19 25.43
N PHE A 442 20.05 -3.91 24.63
CA PHE A 442 19.20 -3.37 23.57
C PHE A 442 17.73 -3.46 23.98
N MET A 443 16.97 -2.42 23.70
CA MET A 443 15.52 -2.38 23.92
C MET A 443 14.85 -1.67 22.75
N GLY A 444 13.80 -2.29 22.19
CA GLY A 444 12.97 -1.66 21.17
C GLY A 444 12.09 -0.55 21.76
N LEU A 445 11.80 0.48 20.98
CA LEU A 445 10.88 1.56 21.35
C LEU A 445 9.42 1.11 21.27
N ASP A 446 9.11 0.18 20.37
CA ASP A 446 7.76 -0.33 20.17
C ASP A 446 7.72 -1.83 19.82
N LYS A 447 6.50 -2.34 19.65
CA LYS A 447 6.25 -3.76 19.33
C LYS A 447 6.78 -4.19 17.95
N TYR A 448 6.96 -3.27 17.01
CA TYR A 448 7.48 -3.58 15.67
C TYR A 448 9.01 -3.65 15.67
N GLU A 449 9.67 -2.76 16.41
CA GLU A 449 11.13 -2.83 16.62
C GLU A 449 11.54 -4.07 17.41
N ASN A 450 10.70 -4.52 18.35
CA ASN A 450 10.91 -5.79 19.04
C ASN A 450 10.95 -6.98 18.06
N GLU A 451 10.14 -6.97 16.98
CA GLU A 451 10.17 -8.03 15.97
C GLU A 451 11.48 -8.03 15.16
N ASP A 452 12.03 -6.85 14.84
CA ASP A 452 13.33 -6.76 14.16
C ASP A 452 14.49 -7.18 15.08
N LEU A 453 14.44 -6.84 16.38
CA LEU A 453 15.42 -7.31 17.38
C LEU A 453 15.38 -8.84 17.54
N ILE A 454 14.18 -9.45 17.57
CA ILE A 454 14.04 -10.91 17.56
C ILE A 454 14.63 -11.47 16.26
N LYS A 455 14.36 -10.87 15.11
CA LYS A 455 14.76 -11.45 13.82
C LYS A 455 16.27 -11.46 13.60
N TRP A 456 16.98 -10.45 14.09
CA TRP A 456 18.43 -10.27 13.85
C TRP A 456 19.30 -10.43 15.10
N GLY A 457 18.73 -10.90 16.21
CA GLY A 457 19.46 -11.22 17.44
C GLY A 457 20.56 -12.25 17.21
N TRP A 458 21.58 -12.23 18.05
CA TRP A 458 22.70 -13.17 18.02
C TRP A 458 22.37 -14.44 18.82
N PRO A 459 23.00 -15.60 18.52
CA PRO A 459 22.77 -16.82 19.29
C PRO A 459 23.10 -16.67 20.78
N GLU A 460 24.06 -15.79 21.11
CA GLU A 460 24.50 -15.46 22.46
C GLU A 460 23.68 -14.34 23.11
N ASP A 461 22.73 -13.71 22.40
CA ASP A 461 21.88 -12.69 23.00
C ASP A 461 20.89 -13.34 23.99
N VAL A 462 20.71 -12.73 25.16
CA VAL A 462 19.75 -13.19 26.19
C VAL A 462 18.54 -12.27 26.19
N TRP A 463 17.37 -12.84 26.00
CA TRP A 463 16.10 -12.12 25.93
C TRP A 463 15.41 -12.10 27.29
N PHE A 464 14.81 -10.96 27.64
CA PHE A 464 14.08 -10.72 28.88
C PHE A 464 12.67 -10.18 28.60
N HIS A 465 11.69 -10.65 29.37
CA HIS A 465 10.29 -10.22 29.31
C HIS A 465 9.57 -10.47 30.64
N VAL A 466 8.59 -9.64 30.99
CA VAL A 466 7.77 -9.86 32.19
C VAL A 466 6.86 -11.08 32.01
N ASP A 467 6.83 -12.01 32.95
CA ASP A 467 5.95 -13.17 32.86
C ASP A 467 4.47 -12.73 32.90
N LYS A 468 3.64 -13.27 31.99
CA LYS A 468 2.18 -13.04 31.88
C LYS A 468 1.71 -11.61 31.58
N PHE A 469 2.60 -10.61 31.50
CA PHE A 469 2.23 -9.22 31.23
C PHE A 469 2.89 -8.69 29.96
N SER A 470 2.22 -7.78 29.26
CA SER A 470 2.83 -7.09 28.11
C SER A 470 3.97 -6.17 28.57
N SER A 471 5.16 -6.36 28.03
CA SER A 471 6.35 -5.57 28.38
C SER A 471 7.31 -5.39 27.19
N ALA A 472 8.21 -4.41 27.29
CA ALA A 472 9.27 -4.26 26.30
C ALA A 472 10.21 -5.48 26.27
N HIS A 473 10.72 -5.83 25.09
CA HIS A 473 11.74 -6.86 24.96
C HIS A 473 13.11 -6.23 25.17
N VAL A 474 13.86 -6.76 26.15
CA VAL A 474 15.24 -6.35 26.40
C VAL A 474 16.16 -7.49 26.02
N TYR A 475 17.22 -7.18 25.29
CA TYR A 475 18.26 -8.11 24.87
C TYR A 475 19.58 -7.74 25.51
N LEU A 476 20.22 -8.69 26.18
CA LEU A 476 21.59 -8.58 26.66
C LEU A 476 22.52 -9.27 25.66
N ARG A 477 23.49 -8.54 25.10
CA ARG A 477 24.47 -9.12 24.18
C ARG A 477 25.71 -9.61 24.92
N LEU A 478 25.90 -10.92 24.91
CA LEU A 478 27.07 -11.58 25.50
C LEU A 478 28.25 -11.64 24.52
N GLN A 479 29.45 -11.86 25.04
CA GLN A 479 30.64 -12.12 24.23
C GLN A 479 30.60 -13.54 23.65
N TYR A 480 31.34 -13.76 22.57
CA TYR A 480 31.42 -15.06 21.92
C TYR A 480 31.88 -16.15 22.91
N GLY A 481 31.09 -17.22 23.02
CA GLY A 481 31.36 -18.37 23.90
C GLY A 481 30.85 -18.23 25.34
N GLN A 482 30.26 -17.09 25.74
CA GLN A 482 29.61 -16.95 27.04
C GLN A 482 28.21 -17.56 27.06
N THR A 483 27.81 -18.04 28.23
CA THR A 483 26.50 -18.65 28.46
C THR A 483 25.67 -17.83 29.44
N ILE A 484 24.38 -18.19 29.57
CA ILE A 484 23.45 -17.56 30.52
C ILE A 484 23.91 -17.66 31.99
N ASP A 485 24.78 -18.63 32.31
CA ASP A 485 25.35 -18.84 33.65
C ASP A 485 26.50 -17.86 33.98
N ASP A 486 27.12 -17.27 32.98
CA ASP A 486 28.26 -16.36 33.14
C ASP A 486 27.83 -14.91 33.41
N ILE A 487 26.53 -14.65 33.49
CA ILE A 487 25.98 -13.30 33.65
C ILE A 487 26.01 -12.89 35.13
N PRO A 488 26.69 -11.78 35.48
CA PRO A 488 26.67 -11.28 36.84
C PRO A 488 25.25 -10.95 37.31
N GLY A 489 24.92 -11.31 38.56
CA GLY A 489 23.58 -11.06 39.13
C GLY A 489 23.14 -9.60 39.07
N SER A 490 24.08 -8.65 39.15
CA SER A 490 23.80 -7.22 39.01
C SER A 490 23.30 -6.82 37.60
N VAL A 491 23.78 -7.50 36.56
CA VAL A 491 23.35 -7.27 35.17
C VAL A 491 21.97 -7.88 34.93
N LEU A 492 21.70 -9.05 35.51
CA LEU A 492 20.38 -9.66 35.49
C LEU A 492 19.34 -8.78 36.20
N GLU A 493 19.71 -8.20 37.34
CA GLU A 493 18.84 -7.27 38.06
C GLU A 493 18.60 -5.98 37.25
N ASP A 494 19.62 -5.42 36.61
CA ASP A 494 19.49 -4.25 35.73
C ASP A 494 18.53 -4.50 34.56
N ALA A 495 18.68 -5.64 33.89
CA ALA A 495 17.79 -6.04 32.79
C ALA A 495 16.35 -6.26 33.28
N ALA A 496 16.17 -6.97 34.40
CA ALA A 496 14.85 -7.26 34.95
C ALA A 496 14.12 -5.99 35.42
N GLN A 497 14.83 -5.06 36.06
CA GLN A 497 14.30 -3.75 36.44
C GLN A 497 13.89 -2.94 35.20
N LEU A 498 14.70 -2.96 34.14
CA LEU A 498 14.42 -2.24 32.90
C LEU A 498 13.15 -2.75 32.20
N VAL A 499 12.97 -4.06 32.09
CA VAL A 499 11.76 -4.67 31.50
C VAL A 499 10.54 -4.34 32.36
N LYS A 500 10.63 -4.50 33.68
CA LYS A 500 9.54 -4.15 34.62
C LYS A 500 9.12 -2.69 34.47
N ALA A 501 10.07 -1.76 34.40
CA ALA A 501 9.79 -0.33 34.27
C ALA A 501 9.13 0.04 32.94
N ASN A 502 9.36 -0.74 31.87
CA ASN A 502 8.77 -0.57 30.55
C ASN A 502 7.61 -1.55 30.27
N SER A 503 6.96 -2.06 31.33
CA SER A 503 5.70 -2.79 31.23
C SER A 503 4.54 -1.89 31.67
N ILE A 504 3.42 -1.93 30.93
CA ILE A 504 2.24 -1.09 31.24
C ILE A 504 1.62 -1.50 32.58
N GLU A 505 1.44 -2.81 32.78
CA GLU A 505 0.83 -3.39 33.99
C GLU A 505 1.89 -3.82 35.01
N GLY A 506 2.98 -4.47 34.57
CA GLY A 506 4.03 -4.98 35.44
C GLY A 506 4.79 -3.90 36.23
N ASN A 507 4.83 -2.66 35.73
CA ASN A 507 5.43 -1.53 36.44
C ASN A 507 4.62 -1.13 37.70
N LYS A 508 3.30 -1.37 37.72
CA LYS A 508 2.41 -0.99 38.83
C LYS A 508 2.29 -2.06 39.90
N MET A 509 2.72 -3.29 39.61
CA MET A 509 2.62 -4.44 40.51
C MET A 509 3.93 -4.68 41.27
N ASN A 510 3.82 -5.03 42.55
CA ASN A 510 4.94 -5.60 43.30
C ASN A 510 5.03 -7.10 43.00
N ASP A 511 6.17 -7.71 43.32
CA ASP A 511 6.38 -9.16 43.28
C ASP A 511 6.09 -9.77 41.89
N VAL A 512 6.81 -9.26 40.89
CA VAL A 512 6.65 -9.68 39.48
C VAL A 512 7.83 -10.55 39.06
N ASP A 513 7.55 -11.64 38.36
CA ASP A 513 8.57 -12.50 37.77
C ASP A 513 8.95 -12.01 36.37
N VAL A 514 10.24 -11.95 36.09
CA VAL A 514 10.78 -11.70 34.75
C VAL A 514 11.38 -13.00 34.22
N VAL A 515 10.94 -13.42 33.04
CA VAL A 515 11.49 -14.59 32.33
C VAL A 515 12.68 -14.16 31.47
N TYR A 516 13.70 -15.01 31.41
CA TYR A 516 14.83 -14.81 30.53
C TYR A 516 15.37 -16.13 29.96
N THR A 517 15.81 -16.08 28.71
CA THR A 517 16.32 -17.25 27.97
C THR A 517 17.26 -16.81 26.85
N MET A 518 18.11 -17.71 26.37
CA MET A 518 18.92 -17.48 25.17
C MET A 518 18.02 -17.25 23.96
N TRP A 519 18.46 -16.39 23.04
CA TRP A 519 17.77 -16.09 21.78
C TRP A 519 17.51 -17.35 20.95
N SER A 520 18.45 -18.30 20.95
CA SER A 520 18.35 -19.59 20.26
C SER A 520 17.17 -20.47 20.70
N ASN A 521 16.61 -20.21 21.89
CA ASN A 521 15.43 -20.93 22.40
C ASN A 521 14.11 -20.21 22.09
N LEU A 522 14.14 -19.00 21.50
CA LEU A 522 12.94 -18.28 21.12
C LEU A 522 12.32 -18.89 19.87
N LYS A 523 11.01 -19.13 19.92
CA LYS A 523 10.22 -19.67 18.81
C LYS A 523 9.18 -18.65 18.37
N LYS A 524 9.33 -18.15 17.14
CA LYS A 524 8.33 -17.29 16.48
C LYS A 524 7.80 -18.01 15.24
N THR A 525 6.48 -18.24 15.16
CA THR A 525 5.83 -18.80 13.98
C THR A 525 5.02 -17.72 13.25
N GLN A 526 4.75 -17.93 11.95
CA GLN A 526 4.08 -16.94 11.10
C GLN A 526 2.62 -16.64 11.50
N GLY A 527 1.99 -17.49 12.32
CA GLY A 527 0.63 -17.32 12.82
C GLY A 527 0.53 -16.68 14.21
N MET A 528 1.64 -16.27 14.82
CA MET A 528 1.65 -15.61 16.13
C MET A 528 1.52 -14.10 15.99
N ASP A 529 0.71 -13.48 16.86
CA ASP A 529 0.49 -12.04 16.85
C ASP A 529 1.79 -11.25 17.07
N VAL A 530 1.82 -10.00 16.59
CA VAL A 530 2.96 -9.09 16.74
C VAL A 530 3.25 -8.86 18.23
N GLY A 531 4.47 -9.16 18.68
CA GLY A 531 4.89 -9.12 20.09
C GLY A 531 4.75 -10.45 20.84
N GLN A 532 4.04 -11.46 20.30
CA GLN A 532 3.93 -12.77 20.94
C GLN A 532 5.16 -13.63 20.63
N VAL A 533 5.80 -14.21 21.65
CA VAL A 533 6.98 -15.08 21.50
C VAL A 533 6.75 -16.39 22.24
N GLY A 534 7.05 -17.51 21.60
CA GLY A 534 7.02 -18.84 22.21
C GLY A 534 8.42 -19.36 22.51
N PHE A 535 8.53 -20.54 23.11
CA PHE A 535 9.80 -21.17 23.42
C PHE A 535 9.94 -22.53 22.73
N HIS A 536 11.14 -22.90 22.32
CA HIS A 536 11.43 -24.24 21.81
C HIS A 536 11.47 -25.27 22.94
N LYS A 537 12.06 -24.90 24.09
CA LYS A 537 12.18 -25.74 25.28
C LYS A 537 11.85 -24.92 26.53
N GLU A 538 10.73 -25.21 27.16
CA GLU A 538 10.30 -24.50 28.38
C GLU A 538 11.27 -24.70 29.55
N ARG A 539 11.98 -25.82 29.61
CA ARG A 539 12.96 -26.12 30.69
C ARG A 539 14.18 -25.21 30.68
N GLU A 540 14.48 -24.56 29.55
CA GLU A 540 15.63 -23.65 29.41
C GLU A 540 15.26 -22.20 29.76
N VAL A 541 13.99 -21.92 30.08
CA VAL A 541 13.53 -20.59 30.51
C VAL A 541 13.77 -20.42 32.00
N ARG A 542 14.52 -19.38 32.37
CA ARG A 542 14.80 -19.03 33.78
C ARG A 542 13.90 -17.87 34.21
N LYS A 543 13.69 -17.75 35.53
CA LYS A 543 12.90 -16.68 36.14
C LYS A 543 13.71 -15.96 37.21
N ILE A 544 13.57 -14.64 37.25
CA ILE A 544 14.09 -13.80 38.32
C ILE A 544 12.93 -13.04 38.96
N HIS A 545 12.83 -13.10 40.28
CA HIS A 545 11.76 -12.48 41.05
C HIS A 545 12.12 -11.02 41.38
N VAL A 546 11.26 -10.07 41.00
CA VAL A 546 11.46 -8.63 41.21
C VAL A 546 10.39 -8.06 42.15
N ALA A 547 10.73 -8.03 43.44
CA ALA A 547 9.83 -7.58 44.52
C ALA A 547 9.31 -6.15 44.30
N LYS A 548 10.18 -5.20 43.95
CA LYS A 548 9.79 -3.80 43.71
C LYS A 548 10.64 -3.12 42.66
N ARG A 549 10.09 -2.08 42.03
CA ARG A 549 10.82 -1.21 41.11
C ARG A 549 11.84 -0.36 41.87
N LEU A 550 13.11 -0.43 41.46
CA LEU A 550 14.19 0.38 42.03
C LEU A 550 14.48 1.59 41.14
N ASN A 551 13.96 2.76 41.53
CA ASN A 551 14.17 4.02 40.79
C ASN A 551 15.65 4.39 40.65
N THR A 552 16.51 4.01 41.60
CA THR A 552 17.96 4.23 41.56
C THR A 552 18.61 3.52 40.37
N VAL A 553 18.22 2.26 40.11
CA VAL A 553 18.71 1.45 38.98
C VAL A 553 18.22 2.04 37.65
N ILE A 554 16.93 2.37 37.55
CA ILE A 554 16.34 2.92 36.32
C ILE A 554 16.95 4.28 35.97
N ASN A 555 17.11 5.17 36.95
CA ASN A 555 17.72 6.48 36.72
C ASN A 555 19.19 6.34 36.30
N ARG A 556 19.92 5.36 36.86
CA ARG A 556 21.29 5.04 36.43
C ARG A 556 21.33 4.54 34.98
N LEU A 557 20.47 3.59 34.61
CA LEU A 557 20.41 3.05 33.26
C LEU A 557 20.01 4.14 32.24
N ASN A 558 18.99 4.94 32.54
CA ASN A 558 18.54 6.02 31.67
C ASN A 558 19.62 7.09 31.41
N LYS A 559 20.57 7.31 32.33
CA LYS A 559 21.74 8.18 32.07
C LYS A 559 22.70 7.60 31.03
N THR A 560 22.75 6.28 30.91
CA THR A 560 23.59 5.58 29.91
C THR A 560 22.85 5.28 28.61
N LYS A 561 21.54 5.57 28.56
CA LYS A 561 20.69 5.37 27.39
C LYS A 561 21.20 6.21 26.22
N ARG A 562 21.47 5.56 25.11
CA ARG A 562 21.74 6.21 23.83
C ARG A 562 20.75 5.67 22.81
N SER A 563 20.09 6.58 22.10
CA SER A 563 19.38 6.20 20.87
C SER A 563 20.44 5.99 19.80
N ALA A 564 20.63 4.75 19.38
CA ALA A 564 21.58 4.41 18.34
C ALA A 564 20.82 3.85 17.15
N GLU A 565 21.07 4.48 16.00
CA GLU A 565 20.71 3.97 14.71
C GLU A 565 21.64 2.79 14.39
N VAL A 566 21.21 1.58 14.71
CA VAL A 566 21.99 0.35 14.49
C VAL A 566 21.33 -0.50 13.40
N ASN A 567 22.11 -0.93 12.42
CA ASN A 567 21.65 -1.87 11.41
C ASN A 567 21.94 -3.31 11.84
N PHE A 568 21.05 -3.88 12.65
CA PHE A 568 21.20 -5.25 13.18
C PHE A 568 21.35 -6.31 12.08
N ARG A 569 20.72 -6.09 10.92
CA ARG A 569 20.86 -6.97 9.76
C ARG A 569 22.28 -6.93 9.19
N ALA A 570 22.84 -5.73 9.02
CA ALA A 570 24.21 -5.56 8.52
C ALA A 570 25.23 -6.20 9.48
N GLU A 571 25.06 -5.99 10.79
CA GLU A 571 25.93 -6.60 11.80
C GLU A 571 25.86 -8.14 11.74
N ARG A 572 24.65 -8.70 11.61
CA ARG A 572 24.45 -10.14 11.51
C ARG A 572 25.03 -10.71 10.22
N GLU A 573 24.75 -10.09 9.08
CA GLU A 573 25.26 -10.52 7.77
C GLU A 573 26.80 -10.42 7.69
N GLN A 574 27.40 -9.39 8.30
CA GLN A 574 28.84 -9.24 8.39
C GLN A 574 29.46 -10.35 9.26
N ARG A 575 28.87 -10.63 10.42
CA ARG A 575 29.30 -11.75 11.28
C ARG A 575 29.20 -13.09 10.56
N ASP A 576 28.03 -13.40 10.00
CA ASP A 576 27.79 -14.66 9.29
C ASP A 576 28.73 -14.80 8.07
N ARG A 577 29.20 -13.69 7.47
CA ARG A 577 30.22 -13.68 6.42
C ARG A 577 31.60 -14.01 6.98
N SER A 578 32.02 -13.34 8.06
CA SER A 578 33.31 -13.61 8.72
C SER A 578 33.39 -15.05 9.24
N GLU A 579 32.33 -15.59 9.85
CA GLU A 579 32.30 -16.99 10.29
C GLU A 579 32.43 -17.98 9.12
N ARG A 580 31.82 -17.66 7.96
CA ARG A 580 31.98 -18.46 6.73
C ARG A 580 33.40 -18.37 6.16
N GLU A 581 34.01 -17.20 6.19
CA GLU A 581 35.39 -16.98 5.74
C GLU A 581 36.39 -17.70 6.65
N ASP A 582 36.25 -17.60 7.97
CA ASP A 582 37.09 -18.28 8.94
C ASP A 582 36.95 -19.80 8.82
N LYS A 583 35.73 -20.32 8.69
CA LYS A 583 35.49 -21.76 8.45
C LYS A 583 36.10 -22.23 7.15
N LYS A 584 36.02 -21.43 6.08
CA LYS A 584 36.64 -21.72 4.77
C LYS A 584 38.17 -21.70 4.86
N LYS A 585 38.74 -20.76 5.60
CA LYS A 585 40.18 -20.67 5.87
C LYS A 585 40.67 -21.88 6.65
N LEU A 586 39.96 -22.25 7.72
CA LEU A 586 40.31 -23.40 8.56
C LEU A 586 40.25 -24.74 7.78
N LEU A 587 39.25 -24.90 6.91
CA LEU A 587 39.15 -26.04 5.98
C LEU A 587 40.26 -26.04 4.92
N ARG A 588 40.64 -24.87 4.41
CA ARG A 588 41.76 -24.74 3.46
C ARG A 588 43.09 -25.09 4.11
N ASP A 589 43.34 -24.60 5.32
CA ASP A 589 44.54 -24.89 6.09
C ASP A 589 44.64 -26.38 6.46
N GLN A 590 43.51 -27.03 6.79
CA GLN A 590 43.46 -28.49 6.98
C GLN A 590 43.80 -29.25 5.69
N LYS A 591 43.19 -28.88 4.57
CA LYS A 591 43.43 -29.53 3.27
C LYS A 591 44.86 -29.32 2.76
N GLU A 592 45.45 -28.15 3.02
CA GLU A 592 46.85 -27.86 2.68
C GLU A 592 47.82 -28.67 3.55
N LYS A 593 47.51 -28.86 4.84
CA LYS A 593 48.28 -29.76 5.73
C LYS A 593 48.21 -31.22 5.28
N GLU A 594 47.02 -31.73 4.95
CA GLU A 594 46.83 -33.09 4.45
C GLU A 594 47.59 -33.33 3.13
N LYS A 595 47.50 -32.38 2.19
CA LYS A 595 48.22 -32.47 0.91
C LYS A 595 49.74 -32.40 1.08
N ALA A 596 50.24 -31.61 2.04
CA ALA A 596 51.65 -31.55 2.35
C ALA A 596 52.16 -32.85 2.99
N GLU A 597 51.38 -33.49 3.88
CA GLU A 597 51.71 -34.80 4.43
C GLU A 597 51.70 -35.89 3.37
N GLU A 598 50.72 -35.88 2.46
CA GLU A 598 50.63 -36.85 1.37
C GLU A 598 51.78 -36.70 0.38
N LYS A 599 52.17 -35.47 0.04
CA LYS A 599 53.35 -35.20 -0.79
C LYS A 599 54.65 -35.65 -0.12
N ARG A 600 54.81 -35.39 1.18
CA ARG A 600 55.99 -35.85 1.94
C ARG A 600 56.05 -37.38 1.98
N ARG A 601 54.91 -38.05 2.11
CA ARG A 601 54.81 -39.52 2.05
C ARG A 601 55.13 -40.08 0.67
N GLN A 602 54.74 -39.40 -0.41
CA GLN A 602 55.11 -39.76 -1.78
C GLN A 602 56.60 -39.56 -2.06
N GLU A 603 57.18 -38.42 -1.67
CA GLU A 603 58.62 -38.13 -1.82
C GLU A 603 59.46 -39.13 -1.00
N GLU A 604 59.03 -39.50 0.20
CA GLU A 604 59.67 -40.58 0.98
C GLU A 604 59.54 -41.96 0.31
N ALA A 605 58.39 -42.27 -0.29
CA ALA A 605 58.18 -43.52 -1.01
C ALA A 605 59.00 -43.59 -2.31
N GLU A 606 59.19 -42.44 -2.96
CA GLU A 606 59.99 -42.30 -4.18
C GLU A 606 61.49 -42.38 -3.88
N MET A 607 61.97 -41.78 -2.78
CA MET A 607 63.34 -42.00 -2.29
C MET A 607 63.61 -43.41 -1.77
N ARG A 608 62.57 -44.12 -1.28
CA ARG A 608 62.66 -45.55 -0.92
C ARG A 608 62.52 -46.47 -2.15
N SER A 609 62.06 -45.97 -3.29
CA SER A 609 61.90 -46.72 -4.53
C SER A 609 63.16 -46.62 -5.38
N TYR A 610 63.95 -47.69 -5.39
CA TYR A 610 65.20 -47.81 -6.17
C TYR A 610 64.99 -47.96 -7.69
N ASN A 611 63.99 -47.31 -8.28
CA ASN A 611 63.67 -47.44 -9.70
C ASN A 611 64.60 -46.64 -10.63
N SER A 612 65.39 -45.68 -10.11
CA SER A 612 66.39 -44.97 -10.92
C SER A 612 67.76 -45.67 -10.99
N LEU A 613 67.93 -46.83 -10.33
CA LEU A 613 69.17 -47.60 -10.38
C LEU A 613 69.23 -48.65 -11.50
N PHE A 614 68.14 -48.90 -12.23
CA PHE A 614 68.11 -49.82 -13.36
C PHE A 614 68.05 -49.07 -14.69
N SER A 615 69.17 -48.45 -15.09
CA SER A 615 69.34 -48.04 -16.48
C SER A 615 69.66 -49.26 -17.34
N SER A 616 68.85 -49.53 -18.36
CA SER A 616 69.03 -50.62 -19.32
C SER A 616 70.34 -50.55 -20.12
N SER A 617 71.06 -49.41 -20.09
CA SER A 617 72.38 -49.22 -20.71
C SER A 617 73.55 -49.80 -19.92
N SER A 618 73.31 -50.39 -18.73
CA SER A 618 74.38 -50.94 -17.87
C SER A 618 74.18 -52.40 -17.49
N MET A 619 73.31 -53.14 -18.20
CA MET A 619 73.12 -54.58 -18.02
C MET A 619 73.79 -55.36 -19.15
N THR A 620 74.94 -55.97 -18.87
CA THR A 620 75.56 -57.01 -19.71
C THR A 620 74.85 -58.36 -19.46
N SER A 621 74.43 -59.03 -20.53
CA SER A 621 73.82 -60.37 -20.46
C SER A 621 74.89 -61.46 -20.25
N ASN A 622 74.71 -62.33 -19.26
CA ASN A 622 75.57 -63.50 -19.01
C ASN A 622 75.20 -64.74 -19.86
N THR A 623 74.47 -64.58 -20.97
CA THR A 623 74.04 -65.71 -21.82
C THR A 623 74.99 -66.03 -22.98
N GLU A 624 76.26 -65.65 -22.89
CA GLU A 624 77.33 -66.10 -23.80
C GLU A 624 78.59 -66.49 -23.02
N ASN A 625 78.50 -67.44 -22.07
CA ASN A 625 79.68 -68.25 -21.71
C ASN A 625 79.33 -69.57 -21.00
N THR A 626 78.67 -70.49 -21.71
CA THR A 626 78.68 -71.92 -21.33
C THR A 626 78.94 -72.77 -22.56
N GLY A 627 80.18 -72.72 -23.04
CA GLY A 627 80.79 -73.81 -23.80
C GLY A 627 81.72 -74.58 -22.86
N TYR A 628 81.36 -75.84 -22.58
CA TYR A 628 82.23 -76.98 -22.24
C TYR A 628 83.46 -76.77 -21.33
N ASP A 629 83.40 -77.38 -20.14
CA ASP A 629 84.41 -78.37 -19.67
C ASP A 629 83.83 -79.05 -18.42
N SER A 630 83.38 -80.31 -18.47
CA SER A 630 84.17 -81.54 -18.48
C SER A 630 85.07 -81.72 -17.25
N ASP A 631 84.63 -82.68 -16.42
CA ASP A 631 85.37 -83.62 -15.56
C ASP A 631 86.30 -83.22 -14.39
N ASP A 632 85.99 -83.88 -13.27
CA ASP A 632 86.90 -84.64 -12.40
C ASP A 632 87.77 -83.90 -11.35
N PHE A 633 87.35 -83.95 -10.07
CA PHE A 633 88.16 -84.53 -8.97
C PHE A 633 87.34 -84.72 -7.67
N MET A 634 87.10 -85.99 -7.32
CA MET A 634 86.73 -86.60 -6.00
C MET A 634 85.39 -86.22 -5.33
#